data_AF-A0A534KLA8-F1
#
_entry.id   AF-A0A534KLA8-F1
#
_cell.length_a   1.000
_cell.length_b   1.000
_cell.length_c   1.000
_cell.angle_alpha   90.00
_cell.angle_beta   90.00
_cell.angle_gamma   90.00
#
_symmetry.space_group_name_H-M   'P 1'
#
loop_
_entity.id
_entity.type
_entity.pdbx_description
1 polymer ?
#
loop_
_entity_poly.entity_id
_entity_poly.type
_entity_poly.pdbx_seq_one_letter_code
_entity_poly.pdbx_strand_id
1 'polypeptide(L)'
;MARIKGLWGLLAGVDDPSVREDLALVATAIQVHFANRVVHERAVVEFMSIRFRWTGSKTRRRLDSLVELGVLRCTRDLADNWTKVFEVVDRPAVPAALAVELGA
;
A
#
# COMPACT_ATOMS: atom_id res chain seq x y z
N MET A 1 -21.96 -5.20 -10.84
CA MET A 1 -21.28 -4.03 -10.22
C MET A 1 -20.67 -4.48 -8.91
N ALA A 2 -19.37 -4.77 -8.89
CA ALA A 2 -18.66 -5.10 -7.66
C ALA A 2 -18.68 -3.85 -6.77
N ARG A 3 -19.34 -3.92 -5.60
CA ARG A 3 -19.26 -2.87 -4.59
C ARG A 3 -17.77 -2.72 -4.26
N ILE A 4 -17.19 -1.57 -4.60
CA ILE A 4 -15.85 -1.21 -4.14
C ILE A 4 -15.96 -1.16 -2.61
N LYS A 5 -15.52 -2.22 -1.95
CA LYS A 5 -15.35 -2.21 -0.50
C LYS A 5 -14.17 -1.28 -0.26
N GLY A 6 -14.39 -0.20 0.50
CA GLY A 6 -13.29 0.66 0.93
C GLY A 6 -12.20 -0.17 1.62
N LEU A 7 -10.94 0.27 1.56
CA LEU A 7 -9.76 -0.41 2.12
C LEU A 7 -10.04 -1.15 3.44
N TRP A 8 -10.65 -0.46 4.41
CA TRP A 8 -10.94 -1.02 5.72
C TRP A 8 -11.87 -2.23 5.68
N GLY A 9 -12.82 -2.25 4.75
CA GLY A 9 -13.70 -3.38 4.50
C GLY A 9 -13.03 -4.55 3.77
N LEU A 10 -11.98 -4.29 2.98
CA LEU A 10 -11.14 -5.34 2.38
C LEU A 10 -10.19 -5.94 3.43
N LEU A 11 -9.56 -5.09 4.23
CA LEU A 11 -8.65 -5.51 5.30
C LEU A 11 -9.36 -6.23 6.45
N ALA A 12 -10.62 -5.88 6.76
CA ALA A 12 -11.41 -6.58 7.77
C ALA A 12 -11.61 -8.08 7.46
N GLY A 13 -11.47 -8.48 6.19
CA GLY A 13 -11.52 -9.90 5.77
C GLY A 13 -10.20 -10.66 5.93
N VAL A 14 -9.11 -10.02 6.39
CA VAL A 14 -7.81 -10.68 6.63
C VAL A 14 -7.81 -11.24 8.04
N ASP A 15 -7.78 -12.56 8.21
CA ASP A 15 -7.94 -13.23 9.52
C ASP A 15 -6.82 -12.89 10.51
N ASP A 16 -5.57 -12.85 10.06
CA ASP A 16 -4.42 -12.55 10.91
C ASP A 16 -4.34 -11.04 11.22
N PRO A 17 -4.45 -10.62 12.51
CA PRO A 17 -4.46 -9.22 12.88
C PRO A 17 -3.11 -8.52 12.63
N SER A 18 -1.98 -9.22 12.79
CA SER A 18 -0.64 -8.68 12.54
C SER A 18 -0.42 -8.43 11.04
N VAL A 19 -0.88 -9.36 10.21
CA VAL A 19 -0.88 -9.16 8.75
C VAL A 19 -1.80 -8.02 8.35
N ARG A 20 -2.97 -7.91 8.97
CA ARG A 20 -3.93 -6.83 8.70
C ARG A 20 -3.34 -5.46 9.02
N GLU A 21 -2.67 -5.30 10.15
CA GLU A 21 -1.98 -4.07 10.55
C GLU A 21 -0.84 -3.72 9.59
N ASP A 22 0.00 -4.70 9.23
CA ASP A 22 1.07 -4.52 8.25
C ASP A 22 0.52 -4.02 6.90
N LEU A 23 -0.59 -4.61 6.42
CA LEU A 23 -1.23 -4.23 5.16
C LEU A 23 -1.85 -2.83 5.23
N ALA A 24 -2.53 -2.51 6.34
CA ALA A 24 -3.07 -1.18 6.60
C ALA A 24 -1.96 -0.12 6.57
N LEU A 25 -0.82 -0.42 7.20
CA LEU A 25 0.33 0.47 7.26
C LEU A 25 0.90 0.78 5.87
N VAL A 26 1.14 -0.25 5.05
CA VAL A 26 1.68 -0.06 3.68
C VAL A 26 0.68 0.68 2.80
N ALA A 27 -0.60 0.29 2.83
CA ALA A 27 -1.63 0.96 2.02
C ALA A 27 -1.77 2.44 2.40
N THR A 28 -1.74 2.76 3.70
CA THR A 28 -1.83 4.14 4.17
C THR A 28 -0.57 4.93 3.82
N ALA A 29 0.62 4.34 3.99
CA ALA A 29 1.86 4.99 3.60
C ALA A 29 1.87 5.38 2.12
N ILE A 30 1.40 4.49 1.24
CA ILE A 30 1.23 4.77 -0.19
C ILE A 30 0.25 5.94 -0.40
N GLN A 31 -0.90 5.93 0.28
CA GLN A 31 -1.94 6.95 0.09
C GLN A 31 -1.52 8.34 0.56
N VAL A 32 -0.76 8.41 1.65
CA VAL A 32 -0.40 9.64 2.37
C VAL A 32 0.89 10.26 1.82
N HIS A 33 1.95 9.47 1.64
CA HIS A 33 3.27 10.01 1.32
C HIS A 33 3.57 10.13 -0.16
N PHE A 34 2.78 9.47 -1.01
CA PHE A 34 2.99 9.50 -2.44
C PHE A 34 1.82 10.24 -3.08
N ALA A 35 2.08 11.51 -3.41
CA ALA A 35 1.10 12.41 -4.00
C ALA A 35 0.61 11.93 -5.38
N ASN A 36 1.44 11.19 -6.10
CA ASN A 36 1.13 10.63 -7.40
C ASN A 36 0.28 9.37 -7.29
N ARG A 37 -0.63 9.16 -8.25
CA ARG A 37 -1.47 7.94 -8.33
C ARG A 37 -0.64 6.66 -8.47
N VAL A 38 0.58 6.77 -8.96
CA VAL A 38 1.45 5.66 -9.30
C VAL A 38 2.77 5.79 -8.54
N VAL A 39 3.18 4.72 -7.87
CA VAL A 39 4.37 4.69 -7.01
C VAL A 39 5.27 3.51 -7.37
N HIS A 40 6.58 3.75 -7.51
CA HIS A 40 7.54 2.67 -7.78
C HIS A 40 7.76 1.80 -6.54
N GLU A 41 7.91 0.48 -6.74
CA GLU A 41 8.21 -0.49 -5.67
C GLU A 41 9.38 -0.01 -4.79
N ARG A 42 10.46 0.44 -5.45
CA ARG A 42 11.69 0.87 -4.79
C ARG A 42 11.43 1.99 -3.80
N ALA A 43 10.61 2.97 -4.16
CA ALA A 43 10.31 4.11 -3.30
C ALA A 43 9.54 3.68 -2.05
N VAL A 44 8.57 2.76 -2.19
CA VAL A 44 7.84 2.20 -1.04
C VAL A 44 8.78 1.38 -0.14
N VAL A 45 9.63 0.54 -0.74
CA VAL A 45 10.61 -0.27 0.01
C VAL A 45 11.58 0.61 0.79
N GLU A 46 12.14 1.65 0.16
CA GLU A 46 13.05 2.60 0.80
C GLU A 46 12.35 3.34 1.95
N PHE A 47 11.13 3.86 1.72
CA PHE A 47 10.35 4.53 2.77
C PHE A 47 10.09 3.61 3.97
N MET A 48 9.60 2.39 3.73
CA MET A 48 9.29 1.44 4.80
C MET A 48 10.54 1.00 5.56
N SER A 49 11.67 0.87 4.88
CA SER A 49 12.95 0.53 5.51
C SER A 49 13.46 1.65 6.41
N ILE A 50 13.37 2.91 5.97
CA ILE A 50 13.80 4.07 6.74
C ILE A 50 12.87 4.29 7.94
N ARG A 51 11.55 4.32 7.70
CA ARG A 51 10.54 4.75 8.68
C ARG A 51 10.15 3.66 9.69
N PHE A 52 10.16 2.40 9.27
CA PHE A 52 9.67 1.27 10.07
C PHE A 52 10.70 0.14 10.22
N ARG A 53 11.90 0.29 9.67
CA ARG A 53 12.98 -0.73 9.71
C ARG A 53 12.58 -2.07 9.09
N TRP A 54 11.66 -2.06 8.13
CA TRP A 54 11.27 -3.27 7.42
C TRP A 54 12.36 -3.72 6.45
N THR A 55 12.49 -5.04 6.29
CA THR A 55 13.25 -5.62 5.19
C THR A 55 12.50 -5.41 3.88
N GLY A 56 13.24 -5.24 2.77
CA GLY A 56 12.60 -5.08 1.46
C GLY A 56 11.73 -6.28 1.07
N SER A 57 12.09 -7.50 1.49
CA SER A 57 11.28 -8.69 1.29
C SER A 57 9.93 -8.65 2.01
N LYS A 58 9.87 -8.10 3.24
CA LYS A 58 8.61 -7.91 3.96
C LYS A 58 7.70 -6.95 3.20
N THR A 59 8.21 -5.78 2.82
CA THR A 59 7.43 -4.77 2.08
C THR A 59 6.90 -5.32 0.75
N ARG A 60 7.74 -6.01 -0.03
CA ARG A 60 7.33 -6.62 -1.31
C ARG A 60 6.19 -7.63 -1.13
N ARG A 61 6.30 -8.52 -0.13
CA ARG A 61 5.22 -9.48 0.17
C ARG A 61 3.91 -8.77 0.50
N ARG A 62 3.95 -7.68 1.27
CA ARG A 62 2.74 -6.91 1.60
C ARG A 62 2.18 -6.18 0.38
N LEU A 63 3.02 -5.65 -0.50
CA LEU A 63 2.58 -5.06 -1.78
C LEU A 63 1.88 -6.10 -2.65
N ASP A 64 2.44 -7.30 -2.80
CA ASP A 64 1.82 -8.38 -3.57
C ASP A 64 0.46 -8.79 -2.94
N SER A 65 0.37 -8.94 -1.61
CA SER A 65 -0.91 -9.21 -0.93
C SER A 65 -1.95 -8.09 -1.12
N LEU A 66 -1.54 -6.81 -1.11
CA LEU A 66 -2.46 -5.70 -1.39
C LEU A 66 -2.95 -5.70 -2.83
N VAL A 67 -2.17 -6.22 -3.78
CA VAL A 67 -2.60 -6.43 -5.16
C VAL A 67 -3.61 -7.57 -5.25
N GLU A 68 -3.35 -8.69 -4.58
CA GLU A 68 -4.28 -9.84 -4.51
C GLU A 68 -5.63 -9.46 -3.89
N LEU A 69 -5.62 -8.59 -2.88
CA LEU A 69 -6.82 -8.05 -2.25
C LEU A 69 -7.55 -7.00 -3.10
N GLY A 70 -6.97 -6.58 -4.24
CA GLY A 70 -7.53 -5.56 -5.13
C GLY A 70 -7.43 -4.12 -4.59
N VAL A 71 -6.62 -3.89 -3.54
CA VAL A 71 -6.35 -2.56 -2.99
C VAL A 71 -5.41 -1.78 -3.91
N LEU A 72 -4.39 -2.47 -4.43
CA LEU A 72 -3.42 -1.93 -5.36
C LEU A 72 -3.58 -2.56 -6.74
N ARG A 73 -3.30 -1.79 -7.77
CA ARG A 73 -3.05 -2.28 -9.12
C ARG A 73 -1.56 -2.25 -9.35
N CYS A 74 -0.99 -3.39 -9.72
CA CYS A 74 0.41 -3.49 -10.13
C CYS A 74 0.51 -3.42 -11.65
N THR A 75 1.34 -2.52 -12.15
CA THR A 75 1.71 -2.44 -13.57
C THR A 75 3.24 -2.32 -13.67
N ARG A 76 3.76 -2.28 -14.90
CA ARG A 76 5.18 -1.98 -15.13
C ARG A 76 5.33 -0.56 -15.64
N ASP A 77 6.39 0.10 -15.23
CA ASP A 77 6.76 1.42 -15.73
C ASP A 77 6.91 1.36 -17.25
N LEU A 78 6.31 2.31 -17.96
CA LEU A 78 6.37 2.40 -19.41
C LEU A 78 7.77 2.82 -19.90
N ALA A 79 8.57 3.49 -19.06
CA ALA A 79 9.89 3.96 -19.44
C ALA A 79 10.92 2.82 -19.55
N ASP A 80 10.84 1.80 -18.70
CA ASP A 80 11.80 0.69 -18.65
C ASP A 80 11.17 -0.72 -18.79
N ASN A 81 9.83 -0.81 -18.77
CA ASN A 81 9.01 -2.03 -18.86
C ASN A 81 9.40 -3.15 -17.88
N TRP A 82 10.19 -2.83 -16.86
CA TRP A 82 10.74 -3.77 -15.90
C TRP A 82 10.35 -3.42 -14.47
N THR A 83 10.33 -2.13 -14.14
CA THR A 83 10.07 -1.65 -12.79
C THR A 83 8.59 -1.78 -12.44
N LYS A 84 8.30 -2.48 -11.33
CA LYS A 84 6.94 -2.55 -10.78
C LYS A 84 6.51 -1.18 -10.26
N VAL A 85 5.32 -0.75 -10.67
CA VAL A 85 4.65 0.43 -10.16
C VAL A 85 3.27 0.06 -9.64
N PHE A 86 2.87 0.69 -8.54
CA PHE A 86 1.63 0.42 -7.82
C PHE A 86 0.73 1.63 -7.84
N GLU A 87 -0.53 1.42 -8.20
CA GLU A 87 -1.59 2.41 -8.16
C GLU A 87 -2.64 2.02 -7.12
N VAL A 88 -3.11 2.99 -6.33
CA VAL A 88 -4.19 2.76 -5.37
C VAL A 88 -5.53 2.74 -6.13
N VAL A 89 -6.23 1.60 -6.10
CA VAL A 89 -7.49 1.40 -6.85
C VAL A 89 -8.66 2.15 -6.23
N ASP A 90 -8.69 2.24 -4.90
CA ASP A 90 -9.68 3.01 -4.14
C ASP A 90 -9.03 3.72 -2.95
N ARG A 91 -9.35 5.02 -2.79
CA ARG A 91 -8.77 5.89 -1.77
C ARG A 91 -9.82 6.13 -0.68
N PRO A 92 -9.98 5.21 0.29
CA PRO A 92 -10.77 5.49 1.48
C PRO A 92 -10.30 6.78 2.16
N ALA A 93 -11.17 7.41 2.94
CA ALA A 93 -10.71 8.40 3.89
C ALA A 93 -9.75 7.73 4.88
N VAL A 94 -8.48 8.17 4.88
CA VAL A 94 -7.52 7.82 5.93
C VAL A 94 -7.92 8.58 7.20
N PRO A 95 -8.14 7.91 8.34
CA PRO A 95 -8.41 8.61 9.59
C PRO A 95 -7.27 9.59 9.92
N ALA A 96 -7.60 10.84 10.26
CA ALA A 96 -6.61 11.90 10.46
C ALA A 96 -5.53 11.54 11.50
N ALA A 97 -5.88 10.78 12.54
CA ALA A 97 -4.92 10.30 13.54
C ALA A 97 -3.80 9.45 12.92
N LEU A 98 -4.14 8.57 11.98
CA LEU A 98 -3.18 7.71 11.30
C LEU A 98 -2.31 8.50 10.31
N ALA A 99 -2.88 9.51 9.66
CA ALA A 99 -2.12 10.40 8.77
C ALA A 99 -1.04 11.19 9.54
N VAL A 100 -1.36 11.68 10.74
CA VAL A 100 -0.41 12.41 11.62
C VAL A 100 0.72 11.50 12.11
N GLU A 101 0.43 10.26 12.50
CA GLU A 101 1.46 9.30 12.93
C GLU A 101 2.43 8.93 11.80
N LEU A 102 1.95 8.97 10.57
CA LEU A 102 2.75 8.71 9.38
C LEU A 102 3.59 9.92 8.95
N GLY A 103 3.23 11.13 9.38
CA GLY A 103 3.97 12.38 9.14
C GLY A 103 3.46 13.17 7.93
N ALA A 104 2.15 13.16 7.71
CA ALA A 104 1.44 14.00 6.73
C ALA A 104 1.33 15.46 7.17
#